data_AF-A0AA35R8J1-F1
#
_entry.id   AF-A0AA35R8J1-F1
#
_cell.length_a   1.000
_cell.length_b   1.000
_cell.length_c   1.000
_cell.angle_alpha   90.00
_cell.angle_beta   90.00
_cell.angle_gamma   90.00
#
_symmetry.space_group_name_H-M   'P 1'
#
loop_
_entity.id
_entity.type
_entity.pdbx_description
1 polymer ?
#
loop_
_entity_poly.entity_id
_entity_poly.type
_entity_poly.pdbx_seq_one_letter_code
_entity_poly.pdbx_strand_id
1 'polypeptide(L)'
;MRKRRGEKKTRDKRSVKETAQIDEEQQWTPSLGSWAIALAIGACLLHGMHLAALFENDRFFSHLSPLERELSFRTEMGLYYSYYKRIVESPSLLGGVASILHDNLTEYPDTINTLQRFNLYPEVCLSVMFRQYRWCLDLLGMSGMKCFSITRGDGSKVEACNGMGDHMYFYVLCVVLCISRYGRPHVLLCIVCCSLYPGMGDHMYFYVHMIFGLNGLLASGIALLGTFVSGSVWGGVLSVTTFFYNHGQSTRVMWTPPLRESFAMPLLFLQTLILSFIIRKRSCSLVVWTSLVLATVAFLLPWQFSQFTLLTQVLSVLVVHCLRLISSQKFLRILLAYTLAFAVNVVLQFGNNMLLTSFLPSCLLSCLIVGLLSSTSHLLKFRPLIMVKLSPW
;
A
#
# COMPACT_ATOMS: atom_id res chain seq x y z
N MET A 1 26.84 57.25 0.32
CA MET A 1 25.89 56.21 0.79
C MET A 1 24.99 55.57 -0.29
N ARG A 2 24.64 56.25 -1.40
CA ARG A 2 23.79 55.67 -2.48
C ARG A 2 24.41 54.47 -3.23
N LYS A 3 25.73 54.47 -3.47
CA LYS A 3 26.44 53.40 -4.23
C LYS A 3 26.37 52.02 -3.55
N ARG A 4 26.59 51.96 -2.22
CA ARG A 4 26.47 50.73 -1.40
C ARG A 4 25.04 50.17 -1.32
N ARG A 5 24.02 51.04 -1.37
CA ARG A 5 22.60 50.60 -1.43
C ARG A 5 22.25 49.96 -2.77
N GLY A 6 22.85 50.45 -3.87
CA GLY A 6 22.72 49.86 -5.20
C GLY A 6 23.29 48.44 -5.24
N GLU A 7 24.55 48.27 -4.83
CA GLU A 7 25.24 46.96 -4.81
C GLU A 7 24.55 45.93 -3.91
N LYS A 8 24.04 46.33 -2.74
CA LYS A 8 23.27 45.43 -1.87
C LYS A 8 21.97 44.96 -2.53
N LYS A 9 21.25 45.86 -3.22
CA LYS A 9 20.01 45.54 -3.93
C LYS A 9 20.26 44.65 -5.16
N THR A 10 21.39 44.81 -5.85
CA THR A 10 21.79 43.95 -6.96
C THR A 10 22.23 42.57 -6.49
N ARG A 11 22.90 42.48 -5.33
CA ARG A 11 23.34 41.22 -4.71
C ARG A 11 22.17 40.41 -4.15
N ASP A 12 21.20 41.06 -3.51
CA ASP A 12 19.92 40.43 -3.10
C ASP A 12 19.12 39.95 -4.32
N LYS A 13 19.06 40.75 -5.41
CA LYS A 13 18.40 40.31 -6.64
C LYS A 13 19.11 39.13 -7.30
N ARG A 14 20.45 39.08 -7.25
CA ARG A 14 21.24 37.94 -7.73
C ARG A 14 21.02 36.71 -6.86
N SER A 15 21.06 36.83 -5.53
CA SER A 15 20.81 35.69 -4.64
C SER A 15 19.37 35.19 -4.76
N VAL A 16 18.38 36.07 -4.93
CA VAL A 16 16.98 35.66 -5.17
C VAL A 16 16.83 34.97 -6.53
N LYS A 17 17.51 35.45 -7.60
CA LYS A 17 17.51 34.77 -8.91
C LYS A 17 18.25 33.43 -8.89
N GLU A 18 19.36 33.35 -8.17
CA GLU A 18 20.18 32.13 -8.04
C GLU A 18 19.47 31.10 -7.16
N THR A 19 18.72 31.54 -6.13
CA THR A 19 17.81 30.68 -5.37
C THR A 19 16.65 30.21 -6.24
N ALA A 20 16.08 31.11 -7.07
CA ALA A 20 15.00 30.77 -8.00
C ALA A 20 15.44 29.87 -9.17
N GLN A 21 16.72 29.89 -9.59
CA GLN A 21 17.26 28.98 -10.61
C GLN A 21 17.65 27.61 -10.04
N ILE A 22 17.98 27.51 -8.75
CA ILE A 22 18.16 26.22 -8.05
C ILE A 22 16.79 25.59 -7.71
N ASP A 23 15.73 26.41 -7.64
CA ASP A 23 14.34 25.98 -7.49
C ASP A 23 13.68 25.64 -8.86
N GLU A 24 14.40 25.05 -9.83
CA GLU A 24 13.76 24.21 -10.86
C GLU A 24 13.25 22.93 -10.17
N GLU A 25 12.24 23.12 -9.32
CA GLU A 25 11.37 22.06 -8.84
C GLU A 25 10.81 21.43 -10.13
N GLN A 26 11.24 20.21 -10.45
CA GLN A 26 10.71 19.46 -11.60
C GLN A 26 9.25 19.12 -11.31
N GLN A 27 8.42 20.15 -11.41
CA GLN A 27 7.01 20.15 -11.23
C GLN A 27 6.46 19.48 -12.47
N TRP A 28 5.76 18.37 -12.26
CA TRP A 28 5.14 17.66 -13.37
C TRP A 28 4.33 18.64 -14.19
N THR A 29 4.64 18.73 -15.48
CA THR A 29 3.78 19.45 -16.40
C THR A 29 2.40 18.82 -16.34
N PRO A 30 1.32 19.60 -16.50
CA PRO A 30 -0.04 19.05 -16.47
C PRO A 30 -0.23 17.89 -17.47
N SER A 31 0.47 17.94 -18.61
CA SER A 31 0.51 16.87 -19.59
C SER A 31 1.22 15.62 -19.08
N LEU A 32 2.40 15.74 -18.47
CA LEU A 32 3.13 14.61 -17.90
C LEU A 32 2.30 13.92 -16.80
N GLY A 33 1.66 14.70 -15.93
CA GLY A 33 0.81 14.15 -14.87
C GLY A 33 -0.41 13.40 -15.42
N SER A 34 -1.03 13.92 -16.47
CA SER A 34 -2.16 13.25 -17.13
C SER A 34 -1.74 11.90 -17.74
N TRP A 35 -0.60 11.88 -18.44
CA TRP A 35 -0.05 10.63 -19.01
C TRP A 35 0.37 9.63 -17.94
N ALA A 36 0.96 10.08 -16.84
CA ALA A 36 1.34 9.23 -15.73
C ALA A 36 0.11 8.59 -15.05
N ILE A 37 -0.97 9.37 -14.87
CA ILE A 37 -2.24 8.85 -14.32
C ILE A 37 -2.87 7.85 -15.31
N ALA A 38 -2.90 8.16 -16.60
CA ALA A 38 -3.41 7.26 -17.63
C ALA A 38 -2.63 5.92 -17.65
N LEU A 39 -1.31 5.99 -17.59
CA LEU A 39 -0.44 4.83 -17.48
C LEU A 39 -0.72 4.04 -16.19
N ALA A 40 -0.88 4.71 -15.05
CA ALA A 40 -1.16 4.07 -13.77
C ALA A 40 -2.51 3.33 -13.77
N ILE A 41 -3.54 3.92 -14.39
CA ILE A 41 -4.87 3.29 -14.56
C ILE A 41 -4.76 2.07 -15.50
N GLY A 42 -4.09 2.23 -16.64
CA GLY A 42 -3.85 1.14 -17.58
C GLY A 42 -3.09 -0.03 -16.94
N ALA A 43 -2.03 0.26 -16.19
CA ALA A 43 -1.27 -0.74 -15.44
C ALA A 43 -2.11 -1.43 -14.36
N CYS A 44 -3.01 -0.70 -13.68
CA CYS A 44 -3.95 -1.26 -12.72
C CYS A 44 -4.86 -2.31 -13.35
N LEU A 45 -5.54 -1.94 -14.44
CA LEU A 45 -6.47 -2.80 -15.16
C LEU A 45 -5.74 -4.02 -15.69
N LEU A 46 -4.61 -3.80 -16.37
CA LEU A 46 -3.85 -4.86 -17.02
C LEU A 46 -3.32 -5.86 -15.99
N HIS A 47 -2.74 -5.39 -14.87
CA HIS A 47 -2.24 -6.30 -13.84
C HIS A 47 -3.37 -7.05 -13.14
N GLY A 48 -4.46 -6.37 -12.80
CA GLY A 48 -5.62 -7.03 -12.20
C GLY A 48 -6.18 -8.13 -13.12
N MET A 49 -6.45 -7.81 -14.39
CA MET A 49 -6.95 -8.77 -15.38
C MET A 49 -5.97 -9.93 -15.57
N HIS A 50 -4.68 -9.64 -15.63
CA HIS A 50 -3.64 -10.65 -15.74
C HIS A 50 -3.65 -11.62 -14.54
N LEU A 51 -3.77 -11.10 -13.31
CA LEU A 51 -3.84 -11.92 -12.11
C LEU A 51 -5.09 -12.81 -12.08
N ALA A 52 -6.27 -12.27 -12.41
CA ALA A 52 -7.48 -13.08 -12.45
C ALA A 52 -7.41 -14.15 -13.54
N ALA A 53 -6.89 -13.81 -14.72
CA ALA A 53 -6.71 -14.77 -15.80
C ALA A 53 -5.72 -15.88 -15.43
N LEU A 54 -4.58 -15.53 -14.82
CA LEU A 54 -3.60 -16.53 -14.36
C LEU A 54 -4.17 -17.42 -13.26
N PHE A 55 -4.88 -16.86 -12.30
CA PHE A 55 -5.51 -17.62 -11.22
C PHE A 55 -6.56 -18.59 -11.76
N GLU A 56 -7.41 -18.14 -12.68
CA GLU A 56 -8.44 -18.99 -13.29
C GLU A 56 -7.82 -20.09 -14.16
N ASN A 57 -6.77 -19.78 -14.93
CA ASN A 57 -6.08 -20.76 -15.77
C ASN A 57 -5.30 -21.81 -14.97
N ASP A 58 -4.79 -21.46 -13.79
CA ASP A 58 -4.05 -22.39 -12.92
C ASP A 58 -4.99 -23.27 -12.09
N ARG A 59 -6.05 -22.69 -11.52
CA ARG A 59 -6.90 -23.34 -10.51
C ARG A 59 -8.23 -23.84 -11.06
N PHE A 60 -8.67 -23.37 -12.23
CA PHE A 60 -10.03 -23.56 -12.76
C PHE A 60 -11.09 -23.26 -11.68
N PHE A 61 -10.87 -22.16 -10.97
CA PHE A 61 -11.56 -21.86 -9.72
C PHE A 61 -13.08 -21.72 -9.89
N SER A 62 -13.51 -21.25 -11.07
CA SER A 62 -14.91 -21.21 -11.50
C SER A 62 -15.59 -22.58 -11.56
N HIS A 63 -14.85 -23.64 -11.86
CA HIS A 63 -15.39 -24.99 -12.01
C HIS A 63 -15.39 -25.81 -10.71
N LEU A 64 -14.77 -25.30 -9.66
CA LEU A 64 -14.70 -25.98 -8.36
C LEU A 64 -15.97 -25.77 -7.54
N SER A 65 -16.37 -26.80 -6.78
CA SER A 65 -17.40 -26.65 -5.74
C SER A 65 -16.92 -25.74 -4.60
N PRO A 66 -17.82 -25.20 -3.77
CA PRO A 66 -17.43 -24.45 -2.58
C PRO A 66 -16.48 -25.20 -1.65
N LEU A 67 -16.69 -26.51 -1.45
CA LEU A 67 -15.81 -27.32 -0.60
C LEU A 67 -14.41 -27.49 -1.20
N GLU A 68 -14.31 -27.79 -2.49
CA GLU A 68 -13.01 -27.96 -3.16
C GLU A 68 -12.23 -26.65 -3.26
N ARG A 69 -12.96 -25.55 -3.45
CA ARG A 69 -12.43 -24.21 -3.33
C ARG A 69 -11.74 -24.04 -1.98
N GLU A 70 -12.42 -24.30 -0.88
CA GLU A 70 -11.84 -24.20 0.46
C GLU A 70 -10.60 -25.10 0.62
N LEU A 71 -10.65 -26.33 0.12
CA LEU A 71 -9.52 -27.27 0.14
C LEU A 71 -8.34 -26.85 -0.74
N SER A 72 -8.56 -25.95 -1.71
CA SER A 72 -7.51 -25.39 -2.55
C SER A 72 -6.62 -24.40 -1.80
N PHE A 73 -7.13 -23.78 -0.73
CA PHE A 73 -6.38 -22.92 0.16
C PHE A 73 -5.71 -23.75 1.26
N ARG A 74 -4.42 -23.99 1.08
CA ARG A 74 -3.60 -24.73 2.04
C ARG A 74 -2.82 -23.77 2.95
N THR A 75 -2.34 -24.32 4.06
CA THR A 75 -1.42 -23.66 5.00
C THR A 75 -1.91 -22.28 5.45
N GLU A 76 -1.09 -21.23 5.26
CA GLU A 76 -1.39 -19.86 5.70
C GLU A 76 -2.62 -19.28 5.01
N MET A 77 -2.83 -19.63 3.73
CA MET A 77 -3.97 -19.12 2.96
C MET A 77 -5.29 -19.60 3.55
N GLY A 78 -5.37 -20.90 3.85
CA GLY A 78 -6.55 -21.52 4.47
C GLY A 78 -6.78 -20.98 5.87
N LEU A 79 -5.70 -20.80 6.65
CA LEU A 79 -5.77 -20.21 7.98
C LEU A 79 -6.41 -18.81 7.94
N TYR A 80 -5.88 -17.91 7.12
CA TYR A 80 -6.38 -16.53 7.04
C TYR A 80 -7.81 -16.45 6.49
N TYR A 81 -8.10 -17.24 5.46
CA TYR A 81 -9.44 -17.33 4.92
C TYR A 81 -10.45 -17.85 5.97
N SER A 82 -10.05 -18.82 6.81
CA SER A 82 -10.94 -19.36 7.85
C SER A 82 -11.40 -18.30 8.86
N TYR A 83 -10.52 -17.35 9.23
CA TYR A 83 -10.87 -16.23 10.10
C TYR A 83 -11.82 -15.26 9.42
N TYR A 84 -11.54 -14.89 8.16
CA TYR A 84 -12.44 -14.07 7.36
C TYR A 84 -13.83 -14.71 7.25
N LYS A 85 -13.90 -16.00 6.91
CA LYS A 85 -15.13 -16.78 6.81
C LYS A 85 -15.91 -16.78 8.11
N ARG A 86 -15.24 -17.02 9.26
CA ARG A 86 -15.87 -16.99 10.59
C ARG A 86 -16.54 -15.65 10.90
N ILE A 87 -15.91 -14.53 10.54
CA ILE A 87 -16.51 -13.20 10.77
C ILE A 87 -17.70 -12.97 9.82
N VAL A 88 -17.58 -13.36 8.55
CA VAL A 88 -18.63 -13.19 7.55
C VAL A 88 -19.88 -14.02 7.87
N GLU A 89 -19.69 -15.27 8.28
CA GLU A 89 -20.77 -16.20 8.61
C GLU A 89 -21.40 -15.92 9.98
N SER A 90 -20.72 -15.15 10.84
CA SER A 90 -21.25 -14.79 12.14
C SER A 90 -22.53 -13.93 12.02
N PRO A 91 -23.53 -14.13 12.92
CA PRO A 91 -24.78 -13.39 12.88
C PRO A 91 -24.58 -11.88 13.10
N SER A 92 -23.58 -11.49 13.89
CA SER A 92 -23.21 -10.10 14.13
C SER A 92 -21.71 -9.88 13.93
N LEU A 93 -21.33 -8.75 13.34
CA LEU A 93 -19.92 -8.39 13.12
C LEU A 93 -19.14 -8.38 14.44
N LEU A 94 -19.74 -7.82 15.50
CA LEU A 94 -19.13 -7.77 16.82
C LEU A 94 -18.90 -9.18 17.39
N GLY A 95 -19.87 -10.09 17.23
CA GLY A 95 -19.73 -11.48 17.64
C GLY A 95 -18.61 -12.21 16.87
N GLY A 96 -18.53 -11.99 15.55
CA GLY A 96 -17.45 -12.50 14.71
C GLY A 96 -16.08 -12.00 15.15
N VAL A 97 -15.93 -10.69 15.36
CA VAL A 97 -14.67 -10.08 15.83
C VAL A 97 -14.32 -10.54 17.26
N ALA A 98 -15.31 -10.65 18.15
CA ALA A 98 -15.08 -11.17 19.50
C ALA A 98 -14.58 -12.62 19.48
N SER A 99 -15.09 -13.44 18.55
CA SER A 99 -14.69 -14.85 18.40
C SER A 99 -13.25 -15.05 17.96
N ILE A 100 -12.66 -14.09 17.25
CA ILE A 100 -11.24 -14.14 16.84
C ILE A 100 -10.32 -13.50 17.88
N LEU A 101 -10.82 -12.53 18.66
CA LEU A 101 -10.06 -11.89 19.73
C LEU A 101 -9.85 -12.82 20.95
N HIS A 102 -10.78 -13.76 21.17
CA HIS A 102 -10.71 -14.77 22.22
C HIS A 102 -10.80 -16.16 21.59
N ASP A 103 -9.82 -16.49 20.74
CA ASP A 103 -9.80 -17.79 20.06
C ASP A 103 -9.19 -18.86 20.96
N ASN A 104 -9.95 -19.93 21.21
CA ASN A 104 -9.52 -21.10 21.99
C ASN A 104 -9.33 -22.35 21.12
N LEU A 105 -9.52 -22.23 19.81
CA LEU A 105 -9.48 -23.37 18.86
C LEU A 105 -8.10 -23.57 18.27
N THR A 106 -7.35 -22.48 18.02
CA THR A 106 -6.07 -22.56 17.31
C THR A 106 -4.92 -23.02 18.22
N GLU A 107 -4.90 -22.60 19.48
CA GLU A 107 -3.84 -22.93 20.46
C GLU A 107 -4.44 -23.51 21.76
N TYR A 108 -5.40 -24.44 21.66
CA TYR A 108 -6.00 -25.09 22.85
C TYR A 108 -4.91 -25.78 23.71
N PRO A 109 -4.90 -25.61 25.06
CA PRO A 109 -5.96 -25.05 25.92
C PRO A 109 -5.95 -23.52 26.11
N ASP A 110 -4.97 -22.81 25.54
CA ASP A 110 -4.82 -21.39 25.74
C ASP A 110 -5.78 -20.58 24.85
N THR A 111 -6.21 -19.42 25.36
CA THR A 111 -6.99 -18.46 24.57
C THR A 111 -6.07 -17.37 24.05
N ILE A 112 -6.02 -17.18 22.74
CA ILE A 112 -5.13 -16.20 22.11
C ILE A 112 -5.90 -15.10 21.38
N ASN A 113 -5.32 -13.91 21.38
CA ASN A 113 -5.74 -12.82 20.51
C ASN A 113 -5.13 -13.00 19.12
N THR A 114 -5.90 -13.60 18.21
CA THR A 114 -5.43 -13.89 16.85
C THR A 114 -5.18 -12.63 16.02
N LEU A 115 -5.89 -11.53 16.32
CA LEU A 115 -5.70 -10.24 15.65
C LEU A 115 -4.30 -9.66 15.95
N GLN A 116 -3.85 -9.78 17.21
CA GLN A 116 -2.49 -9.42 17.61
C GLN A 116 -1.46 -10.42 17.09
N ARG A 117 -1.75 -11.72 17.17
CA ARG A 117 -0.78 -12.79 16.86
C ARG A 117 -0.47 -12.89 15.36
N PHE A 118 -1.48 -12.77 14.50
CA PHE A 118 -1.38 -13.02 13.05
C PHE A 118 -1.64 -11.79 12.18
N ASN A 119 -1.83 -10.60 12.78
CA ASN A 119 -2.08 -9.34 12.05
C ASN A 119 -3.29 -9.43 11.09
N LEU A 120 -4.42 -9.95 11.60
CA LEU A 120 -5.66 -10.21 10.83
C LEU A 120 -6.47 -8.94 10.47
N TYR A 121 -5.86 -7.77 10.48
CA TYR A 121 -6.55 -6.50 10.15
C TYR A 121 -7.18 -6.51 8.75
N PRO A 122 -6.51 -7.01 7.69
CA PRO A 122 -7.11 -7.10 6.36
C PRO A 122 -8.40 -7.91 6.33
N GLU A 123 -8.45 -9.04 7.02
CA GLU A 123 -9.60 -9.94 7.04
C GLU A 123 -10.78 -9.31 7.75
N VAL A 124 -10.53 -8.62 8.87
CA VAL A 124 -11.57 -7.82 9.55
C VAL A 124 -12.10 -6.75 8.60
N CYS A 125 -11.24 -5.96 7.95
CA CYS A 125 -11.65 -4.94 6.99
C CYS A 125 -12.46 -5.54 5.82
N LEU A 126 -12.00 -6.63 5.22
CA LEU A 126 -12.68 -7.28 4.11
C LEU A 126 -14.02 -7.88 4.54
N SER A 127 -14.13 -8.43 5.75
CA SER A 127 -15.39 -8.96 6.27
C SER A 127 -16.43 -7.86 6.46
N VAL A 128 -16.03 -6.68 6.93
CA VAL A 128 -16.89 -5.50 7.04
C VAL A 128 -17.37 -5.06 5.66
N MET A 129 -16.44 -4.97 4.69
CA MET A 129 -16.78 -4.61 3.32
C MET A 129 -17.75 -5.61 2.68
N PHE A 130 -17.56 -6.92 2.92
CA PHE A 130 -18.45 -7.95 2.37
C PHE A 130 -19.85 -7.92 3.00
N ARG A 131 -19.94 -7.75 4.33
CA ARG A 131 -21.23 -7.62 5.02
C ARG A 131 -21.99 -6.37 4.57
N GLN A 132 -21.27 -5.26 4.38
CA GLN A 132 -21.84 -4.03 3.82
C GLN A 132 -22.33 -4.23 2.38
N TYR A 133 -21.53 -4.92 1.56
CA TYR A 133 -21.88 -5.27 0.19
C TYR A 133 -23.16 -6.13 0.12
N ARG A 134 -23.26 -7.19 0.93
CA ARG A 134 -24.47 -8.01 1.01
C ARG A 134 -25.68 -7.22 1.47
N TRP A 135 -25.54 -6.41 2.51
CA TRP A 135 -26.63 -5.54 2.96
C TRP A 135 -27.13 -4.61 1.84
N CYS A 136 -26.23 -4.05 1.04
CA CYS A 136 -26.62 -3.22 -0.11
C CYS A 136 -27.31 -4.03 -1.22
N LEU A 137 -26.85 -5.25 -1.53
CA LEU A 137 -27.51 -6.12 -2.51
C LEU A 137 -28.93 -6.50 -2.06
N ASP A 138 -29.09 -6.86 -0.79
CA ASP A 138 -30.38 -7.23 -0.20
C ASP A 138 -31.36 -6.05 -0.26
N LEU A 139 -30.89 -4.83 0.02
CA LEU A 139 -31.69 -3.61 -0.13
C LEU A 139 -32.12 -3.32 -1.57
N LEU A 140 -31.26 -3.64 -2.55
CA LEU A 140 -31.53 -3.42 -3.97
C LEU A 140 -32.33 -4.58 -4.61
N GLY A 141 -32.58 -5.66 -3.87
CA GLY A 141 -33.25 -6.86 -4.39
C GLY A 141 -32.49 -7.54 -5.53
N MET A 142 -31.16 -7.37 -5.58
CA MET A 142 -30.32 -7.91 -6.65
C MET A 142 -29.64 -9.20 -6.20
N SER A 143 -29.69 -10.25 -7.03
CA SER A 143 -28.86 -11.43 -6.79
C SER A 143 -27.38 -11.10 -7.06
N GLY A 144 -26.51 -11.35 -6.07
CA GLY A 144 -25.05 -11.16 -6.22
C GLY A 144 -24.31 -12.35 -6.83
N MET A 145 -25.00 -13.47 -7.06
CA MET A 145 -24.40 -14.74 -7.49
C MET A 145 -25.24 -15.45 -8.56
N LYS A 146 -24.56 -16.18 -9.45
CA LYS A 146 -25.12 -17.13 -10.41
C LYS A 146 -24.63 -18.53 -10.05
N CYS A 147 -25.55 -19.44 -9.84
CA CYS A 147 -25.25 -20.84 -9.59
C CYS A 147 -25.52 -21.68 -10.84
N PHE A 148 -24.64 -22.64 -11.11
CA PHE A 148 -24.73 -23.56 -12.23
C PHE A 148 -24.33 -24.96 -11.78
N SER A 149 -24.98 -25.98 -12.35
CA SER A 149 -24.64 -27.38 -12.10
C SER A 149 -23.65 -27.88 -13.15
N ILE A 150 -22.49 -28.34 -12.71
CA ILE A 150 -21.47 -28.95 -13.57
C ILE A 150 -21.57 -30.46 -13.42
N THR A 151 -21.74 -31.18 -14.53
CA THR A 151 -21.66 -32.64 -14.56
C THR A 151 -20.20 -33.05 -14.82
N ARG A 152 -19.64 -33.88 -13.95
CA ARG A 152 -18.27 -34.39 -14.08
C ARG A 152 -18.19 -35.62 -14.98
N GLY A 153 -16.97 -36.01 -15.36
CA GLY A 153 -16.72 -37.19 -16.17
C GLY A 153 -17.16 -38.52 -15.53
N ASP A 154 -17.34 -38.54 -14.21
CA ASP A 154 -17.91 -39.67 -13.45
C ASP A 154 -19.46 -39.63 -13.36
N GLY A 155 -20.10 -38.62 -13.96
CA GLY A 155 -21.54 -38.40 -13.92
C GLY A 155 -22.06 -37.68 -12.67
N SER A 156 -21.21 -37.35 -11.70
CA SER A 156 -21.60 -36.58 -10.52
C SER A 156 -21.95 -35.13 -10.89
N LYS A 157 -23.03 -34.61 -10.32
CA LYS A 157 -23.45 -33.21 -10.50
C LYS A 157 -23.01 -32.40 -9.29
N VAL A 158 -22.30 -31.30 -9.56
CA VAL A 158 -21.77 -30.40 -8.55
C VAL A 158 -22.30 -29.00 -8.80
N GLU A 159 -22.87 -28.37 -7.78
CA GLU A 159 -23.31 -26.98 -7.86
C GLU A 159 -22.13 -26.04 -7.59
N ALA A 160 -21.89 -25.13 -8.54
CA ALA A 160 -20.90 -24.08 -8.43
C ALA A 160 -21.61 -22.72 -8.52
N CYS A 161 -21.43 -21.88 -7.50
CA CYS A 161 -21.93 -20.52 -7.48
C CYS A 161 -20.77 -19.54 -7.69
N ASN A 162 -20.90 -18.67 -8.68
CA ASN A 162 -19.92 -17.63 -8.99
C ASN A 162 -20.56 -16.25 -8.87
N GLY A 163 -19.72 -15.24 -8.65
CA GLY A 163 -20.13 -13.85 -8.76
C GLY A 163 -20.56 -13.46 -10.18
N MET A 164 -21.53 -12.55 -10.30
CA MET A 164 -22.17 -12.16 -11.57
C MET A 164 -21.32 -11.32 -12.58
N GLY A 165 -20.12 -10.82 -12.25
CA GLY A 165 -19.48 -9.74 -13.03
C GLY A 165 -17.96 -9.84 -13.21
N ASP A 166 -17.44 -9.11 -14.20
CA ASP A 166 -16.00 -9.00 -14.51
C ASP A 166 -15.28 -8.17 -13.42
N HIS A 167 -14.23 -8.74 -12.84
CA HIS A 167 -13.79 -8.43 -11.48
C HIS A 167 -12.96 -7.15 -11.33
N MET A 168 -12.55 -6.51 -12.45
CA MET A 168 -11.47 -5.50 -12.43
C MET A 168 -11.92 -4.04 -12.46
N TYR A 169 -13.09 -3.74 -13.04
CA TYR A 169 -13.64 -2.38 -13.10
C TYR A 169 -13.94 -1.80 -11.70
N PHE A 170 -14.20 -2.68 -10.72
CA PHE A 170 -14.45 -2.37 -9.32
C PHE A 170 -13.35 -1.51 -8.67
N TYR A 171 -12.08 -1.89 -8.83
CA TYR A 171 -10.95 -1.24 -8.14
C TYR A 171 -10.54 0.05 -8.80
N VAL A 172 -10.58 0.09 -10.12
CA VAL A 172 -10.23 1.31 -10.86
C VAL A 172 -11.21 2.42 -10.57
N LEU A 173 -12.50 2.11 -10.42
CA LEU A 173 -13.47 3.12 -10.03
C LEU A 173 -13.27 3.61 -8.58
N CYS A 174 -13.12 2.71 -7.60
CA CYS A 174 -12.91 3.11 -6.20
C CYS A 174 -11.56 3.83 -5.98
N VAL A 175 -10.53 3.55 -6.78
CA VAL A 175 -9.21 4.22 -6.70
C VAL A 175 -9.16 5.51 -7.50
N VAL A 176 -9.68 5.54 -8.73
CA VAL A 176 -9.73 6.77 -9.53
C VAL A 176 -10.56 7.82 -8.80
N LEU A 177 -11.65 7.45 -8.12
CA LEU A 177 -12.44 8.38 -7.29
C LEU A 177 -11.67 8.85 -6.04
N CYS A 178 -10.84 7.99 -5.42
CA CYS A 178 -9.96 8.37 -4.31
C CYS A 178 -8.80 9.28 -4.74
N ILE A 179 -8.22 9.08 -5.94
CA ILE A 179 -7.06 9.84 -6.45
C ILE A 179 -7.48 11.13 -7.16
N SER A 180 -8.63 11.15 -7.86
CA SER A 180 -9.07 12.28 -8.69
C SER A 180 -9.57 13.49 -7.91
N ARG A 181 -9.79 13.39 -6.59
CA ARG A 181 -10.10 14.54 -5.73
C ARG A 181 -9.14 14.66 -4.55
N TYR A 182 -7.97 15.23 -4.82
CA TYR A 182 -7.20 16.01 -3.83
C TYR A 182 -8.08 17.16 -3.31
N GLY A 183 -8.92 16.91 -2.28
CA GLY A 183 -9.68 18.00 -1.66
C GLY A 183 -10.80 17.62 -0.69
N ARG A 184 -11.43 16.44 -0.82
CA ARG A 184 -12.45 15.98 0.14
C ARG A 184 -12.48 14.46 0.25
N PRO A 185 -12.04 13.86 1.38
CA PRO A 185 -12.14 12.43 1.59
C PRO A 185 -13.60 12.08 1.96
N HIS A 186 -14.44 11.79 0.97
CA HIS A 186 -15.68 11.06 1.23
C HIS A 186 -15.41 9.58 1.04
N VAL A 187 -14.83 8.95 2.07
CA VAL A 187 -14.73 7.49 2.22
C VAL A 187 -16.09 6.82 1.93
N LEU A 188 -17.18 7.51 2.26
CA LEU A 188 -18.56 7.10 2.01
C LEU A 188 -18.90 6.93 0.51
N LEU A 189 -18.37 7.75 -0.39
CA LEU A 189 -18.66 7.63 -1.83
C LEU A 189 -17.94 6.42 -2.45
N CYS A 190 -16.73 6.12 -2.00
CA CYS A 190 -16.04 4.89 -2.37
C CYS A 190 -16.77 3.66 -1.84
N ILE A 191 -17.26 3.68 -0.60
CA ILE A 191 -18.08 2.59 -0.03
C ILE A 191 -19.37 2.40 -0.84
N VAL A 192 -20.06 3.48 -1.22
CA VAL A 192 -21.32 3.43 -1.98
C VAL A 192 -21.08 2.91 -3.41
N CYS A 193 -20.10 3.42 -4.17
CA CYS A 193 -19.77 2.85 -5.49
C CYS A 193 -19.28 1.39 -5.41
N CYS A 194 -18.49 1.04 -4.39
CA CYS A 194 -18.06 -0.32 -4.10
C CYS A 194 -19.23 -1.24 -3.66
N SER A 195 -20.39 -0.70 -3.28
CA SER A 195 -21.58 -1.50 -2.89
C SER A 195 -22.57 -1.76 -4.04
N LEU A 196 -22.31 -1.22 -5.22
CA LEU A 196 -23.23 -1.21 -6.36
C LEU A 196 -22.81 -2.15 -7.51
N TYR A 197 -21.71 -2.92 -7.39
CA TYR A 197 -21.29 -3.85 -8.45
C TYR A 197 -21.91 -5.24 -8.27
N PRO A 198 -22.86 -5.67 -9.12
CA PRO A 198 -23.47 -7.00 -9.03
C PRO A 198 -22.50 -8.03 -9.58
N GLY A 199 -21.74 -8.69 -8.69
CA GLY A 199 -20.64 -9.50 -9.18
C GLY A 199 -19.83 -10.32 -8.18
N MET A 200 -20.07 -10.21 -6.87
CA MET A 200 -19.19 -10.80 -5.85
C MET A 200 -19.97 -11.42 -4.68
N GLY A 201 -21.14 -12.03 -4.93
CA GLY A 201 -22.02 -12.58 -3.89
C GLY A 201 -21.44 -13.77 -3.11
N ASP A 202 -20.46 -14.47 -3.69
CA ASP A 202 -19.68 -15.49 -3.01
C ASP A 202 -18.52 -14.85 -2.23
N HIS A 203 -18.42 -15.21 -0.94
CA HIS A 203 -17.47 -14.60 -0.01
C HIS A 203 -16.02 -14.94 -0.33
N MET A 204 -15.74 -16.10 -0.92
CA MET A 204 -14.40 -16.50 -1.30
C MET A 204 -13.91 -15.77 -2.54
N TYR A 205 -14.77 -15.68 -3.56
CA TYR A 205 -14.52 -14.82 -4.71
C TYR A 205 -14.29 -13.37 -4.31
N PHE A 206 -15.14 -12.85 -3.42
CA PHE A 206 -14.98 -11.49 -2.92
C PHE A 206 -13.60 -11.28 -2.30
N TYR A 207 -13.17 -12.23 -1.45
CA TYR A 207 -11.88 -12.18 -0.78
C TYR A 207 -10.69 -12.18 -1.75
N VAL A 208 -10.69 -13.08 -2.74
CA VAL A 208 -9.59 -13.20 -3.72
C VAL A 208 -9.52 -12.00 -4.65
N HIS A 209 -10.66 -11.56 -5.19
CA HIS A 209 -10.67 -10.45 -6.13
C HIS A 209 -10.31 -9.12 -5.47
N MET A 210 -10.63 -8.94 -4.18
CA MET A 210 -10.12 -7.84 -3.36
C MET A 210 -8.61 -7.75 -3.33
N ILE A 211 -7.95 -8.89 -3.24
CA ILE A 211 -6.50 -8.95 -3.25
C ILE A 211 -5.95 -8.64 -4.64
N PHE A 212 -6.56 -9.17 -5.72
CA PHE A 212 -6.12 -8.88 -7.09
C PHE A 212 -6.28 -7.41 -7.45
N GLY A 213 -7.39 -6.82 -7.06
CA GLY A 213 -7.63 -5.40 -7.21
C GLY A 213 -6.62 -4.52 -6.49
N LEU A 214 -6.35 -4.85 -5.22
CA LEU A 214 -5.32 -4.20 -4.42
C LEU A 214 -3.93 -4.36 -5.08
N ASN A 215 -3.64 -5.52 -5.67
CA ASN A 215 -2.40 -5.74 -6.43
C ASN A 215 -2.40 -5.04 -7.81
N GLY A 216 -3.54 -4.72 -8.39
CA GLY A 216 -3.61 -3.76 -9.51
C GLY A 216 -2.96 -2.43 -9.14
N LEU A 217 -3.19 -1.94 -7.91
CA LEU A 217 -2.59 -0.72 -7.39
C LEU A 217 -1.08 -0.81 -7.17
N LEU A 218 -0.55 -2.01 -6.97
CA LEU A 218 0.91 -2.22 -6.96
C LEU A 218 1.50 -1.79 -8.31
N ALA A 219 0.93 -2.25 -9.42
CA ALA A 219 1.39 -1.90 -10.76
C ALA A 219 1.23 -0.39 -11.04
N SER A 220 0.14 0.22 -10.57
CA SER A 220 -0.02 1.68 -10.59
C SER A 220 1.06 2.40 -9.79
N GLY A 221 1.37 1.93 -8.59
CA GLY A 221 2.41 2.48 -7.73
C GLY A 221 3.79 2.39 -8.37
N ILE A 222 4.11 1.26 -9.02
CA ILE A 222 5.34 1.06 -9.79
C ILE A 222 5.40 2.03 -10.98
N ALA A 223 4.31 2.18 -11.74
CA ALA A 223 4.24 3.11 -12.86
C ALA A 223 4.48 4.56 -12.40
N LEU A 224 3.76 5.00 -11.36
CA LEU A 224 3.87 6.36 -10.81
C LEU A 224 5.26 6.61 -10.22
N LEU A 225 5.82 5.67 -9.47
CA LEU A 225 7.15 5.79 -8.90
C LEU A 225 8.22 5.82 -9.99
N GLY A 226 8.12 4.97 -11.01
CA GLY A 226 9.04 4.97 -12.16
C GLY A 226 8.99 6.27 -12.96
N THR A 227 7.79 6.80 -13.23
CA THR A 227 7.62 8.10 -13.88
C THR A 227 8.11 9.24 -13.00
N PHE A 228 7.85 9.17 -11.68
CA PHE A 228 8.32 10.16 -10.73
C PHE A 228 9.83 10.19 -10.68
N VAL A 229 10.50 9.05 -10.49
CA VAL A 229 11.94 8.98 -10.35
C VAL A 229 12.65 9.44 -11.63
N SER A 230 12.21 8.99 -12.79
CA SER A 230 12.81 9.31 -14.09
C SER A 230 12.46 10.70 -14.65
N GLY A 231 11.37 11.31 -14.18
CA GLY A 231 10.83 12.55 -14.76
C GLY A 231 10.20 12.37 -16.15
N SER A 232 9.97 11.13 -16.59
CA SER A 232 9.43 10.79 -17.92
C SER A 232 8.44 9.63 -17.84
N VAL A 233 7.39 9.66 -18.67
CA VAL A 233 6.41 8.56 -18.76
C VAL A 233 7.10 7.24 -19.11
N TRP A 234 8.14 7.30 -19.93
CA TRP A 234 8.91 6.14 -20.37
C TRP A 234 9.59 5.38 -19.22
N GLY A 235 10.00 6.07 -18.14
CA GLY A 235 10.54 5.36 -16.98
C GLY A 235 9.46 4.59 -16.22
N GLY A 236 8.22 5.06 -16.22
CA GLY A 236 7.07 4.31 -15.72
C GLY A 236 6.76 3.10 -16.58
N VAL A 237 6.71 3.27 -17.91
CA VAL A 237 6.49 2.17 -18.87
C VAL A 237 7.55 1.10 -18.71
N LEU A 238 8.84 1.47 -18.65
CA LEU A 238 9.94 0.54 -18.45
C LEU A 238 9.78 -0.23 -17.13
N SER A 239 9.46 0.46 -16.04
CA SER A 239 9.29 -0.16 -14.72
C SER A 239 8.15 -1.19 -14.71
N VAL A 240 7.03 -0.88 -15.35
CA VAL A 240 5.88 -1.79 -15.47
C VAL A 240 6.22 -2.98 -16.36
N THR A 241 6.85 -2.76 -17.51
CA THR A 241 7.25 -3.84 -18.42
C THR A 241 8.23 -4.80 -17.75
N THR A 242 9.23 -4.29 -17.02
CA THR A 242 10.16 -5.14 -16.25
C THR A 242 9.47 -5.89 -15.12
N PHE A 243 8.49 -5.26 -14.46
CA PHE A 243 7.66 -5.93 -13.47
C PHE A 243 6.87 -7.10 -14.06
N PHE A 244 6.24 -6.93 -15.23
CA PHE A 244 5.54 -8.02 -15.92
C PHE A 244 6.49 -9.11 -16.42
N TYR A 245 7.65 -8.74 -16.95
CA TYR A 245 8.67 -9.70 -17.39
C TYR A 245 9.13 -10.59 -16.22
N ASN A 246 9.30 -10.00 -15.03
CA ASN A 246 9.74 -10.70 -13.83
C ASN A 246 8.59 -10.99 -12.84
N HIS A 247 7.35 -11.11 -13.33
CA HIS A 247 6.16 -11.13 -12.48
C HIS A 247 6.19 -12.24 -11.43
N GLY A 248 6.50 -13.47 -11.86
CA GLY A 248 6.53 -14.64 -10.96
C GLY A 248 7.62 -14.62 -9.89
N GLN A 249 8.66 -13.79 -10.02
CA GLN A 249 9.65 -13.55 -8.96
C GLN A 249 9.31 -12.30 -8.13
N SER A 250 8.61 -11.34 -8.72
CA SER A 250 8.25 -10.08 -8.08
C SER A 250 7.05 -10.22 -7.15
N THR A 251 6.12 -11.11 -7.48
CA THR A 251 4.95 -11.41 -6.67
C THR A 251 4.49 -12.85 -6.86
N ARG A 252 3.97 -13.44 -5.79
CA ARG A 252 3.35 -14.77 -5.78
C ARG A 252 1.82 -14.71 -5.61
N VAL A 253 1.24 -13.52 -5.71
CA VAL A 253 -0.18 -13.28 -5.42
C VAL A 253 -1.13 -14.12 -6.28
N MET A 254 -0.75 -14.49 -7.50
CA MET A 254 -1.55 -15.37 -8.34
C MET A 254 -1.67 -16.80 -7.81
N TRP A 255 -0.63 -17.34 -7.16
CA TRP A 255 -0.68 -18.69 -6.63
C TRP A 255 -1.22 -18.73 -5.21
N THR A 256 -0.87 -17.70 -4.43
CA THR A 256 -1.16 -17.58 -3.01
C THR A 256 -1.72 -16.18 -2.68
N PRO A 257 -2.96 -15.84 -3.10
CA PRO A 257 -3.51 -14.50 -2.90
C PRO A 257 -3.52 -14.01 -1.44
N PRO A 258 -4.05 -14.78 -0.44
CA PRO A 258 -4.32 -14.31 0.93
C PRO A 258 -3.12 -13.95 1.80
N LEU A 259 -1.91 -13.91 1.24
CA LEU A 259 -0.72 -13.66 2.02
C LEU A 259 -0.62 -12.21 2.48
N ARG A 260 0.07 -12.02 3.60
CA ARG A 260 0.20 -10.72 4.28
C ARG A 260 0.91 -9.69 3.42
N GLU A 261 1.94 -10.09 2.69
CA GLU A 261 2.64 -9.23 1.75
C GLU A 261 1.73 -8.75 0.61
N SER A 262 0.77 -9.54 0.16
CA SER A 262 -0.16 -9.16 -0.93
C SER A 262 -0.98 -7.92 -0.57
N PHE A 263 -1.26 -7.72 0.72
CA PHE A 263 -1.94 -6.53 1.22
C PHE A 263 -1.01 -5.33 1.43
N ALA A 264 0.23 -5.58 1.87
CA ALA A 264 1.18 -4.53 2.21
C ALA A 264 1.91 -3.93 1.00
N MET A 265 2.17 -4.71 -0.04
CA MET A 265 3.01 -4.30 -1.17
C MET A 265 2.51 -3.03 -1.89
N PRO A 266 1.22 -2.86 -2.20
CA PRO A 266 0.75 -1.60 -2.82
C PRO A 266 0.94 -0.39 -1.91
N LEU A 267 0.76 -0.57 -0.60
CA LEU A 267 0.93 0.48 0.42
C LEU A 267 2.41 0.88 0.55
N LEU A 268 3.34 -0.07 0.40
CA LEU A 268 4.77 0.19 0.36
C LEU A 268 5.14 1.13 -0.78
N PHE A 269 4.65 0.87 -2.00
CA PHE A 269 4.96 1.71 -3.16
C PHE A 269 4.32 3.09 -3.06
N LEU A 270 3.09 3.18 -2.54
CA LEU A 270 2.45 4.47 -2.23
C LEU A 270 3.25 5.26 -1.20
N GLN A 271 3.65 4.62 -0.10
CA GLN A 271 4.46 5.23 0.95
C GLN A 271 5.84 5.68 0.42
N THR A 272 6.49 4.88 -0.42
CA THR A 272 7.77 5.21 -1.05
C THR A 272 7.64 6.38 -2.02
N LEU A 273 6.54 6.46 -2.76
CA LEU A 273 6.23 7.60 -3.63
C LEU A 273 6.06 8.90 -2.84
N ILE A 274 5.30 8.86 -1.73
CA ILE A 274 5.11 10.01 -0.84
C ILE A 274 6.45 10.44 -0.21
N LEU A 275 7.27 9.50 0.27
CA LEU A 275 8.60 9.79 0.78
C LEU A 275 9.48 10.45 -0.28
N SER A 276 9.51 9.89 -1.49
CA SER A 276 10.28 10.43 -2.61
C SER A 276 9.84 11.86 -2.94
N PHE A 277 8.54 12.13 -2.88
CA PHE A 277 7.99 13.47 -3.05
C PHE A 277 8.48 14.45 -1.97
N ILE A 278 8.44 14.05 -0.69
CA ILE A 278 8.90 14.86 0.44
C ILE A 278 10.40 15.18 0.34
N ILE A 279 11.22 14.20 -0.07
CA ILE A 279 12.66 14.39 -0.21
C ILE A 279 12.97 15.45 -1.27
N ARG A 280 12.31 15.37 -2.43
CA ARG A 280 12.53 16.30 -3.55
C ARG A 280 12.00 17.71 -3.29
N LYS A 281 10.82 17.84 -2.69
CA LYS A 281 10.21 19.15 -2.42
C LYS A 281 10.93 19.91 -1.32
N ARG A 282 11.12 21.22 -1.49
CA ARG A 282 11.77 22.08 -0.48
C ARG A 282 10.94 22.17 0.81
N SER A 283 9.63 22.29 0.66
CA SER A 283 8.66 22.29 1.75
C SER A 283 7.41 21.52 1.34
N CYS A 284 6.76 20.90 2.30
CA CYS A 284 5.53 20.13 2.09
C CYS A 284 4.46 20.61 3.07
N SER A 285 3.20 20.59 2.63
CA SER A 285 2.05 20.87 3.48
C SER A 285 1.91 19.80 4.55
N LEU A 286 1.18 20.13 5.63
CA LEU A 286 0.86 19.18 6.70
C LEU A 286 0.17 17.92 6.15
N VAL A 287 -0.69 18.08 5.14
CA VAL A 287 -1.43 16.97 4.51
C VAL A 287 -0.47 15.89 4.02
N VAL A 288 0.60 16.26 3.31
CA VAL A 288 1.58 15.30 2.77
C VAL A 288 2.31 14.55 3.89
N TRP A 289 2.67 15.25 4.98
CA TRP A 289 3.28 14.62 6.15
C TRP A 289 2.31 13.66 6.85
N THR A 290 1.05 14.06 7.02
CA THR A 290 0.02 13.17 7.58
C THR A 290 -0.24 11.97 6.67
N SER A 291 -0.20 12.14 5.34
CA SER A 291 -0.31 11.04 4.38
C SER A 291 0.86 10.05 4.50
N LEU A 292 2.08 10.53 4.75
CA LEU A 292 3.23 9.64 5.00
C LEU A 292 2.98 8.78 6.25
N VAL A 293 2.56 9.40 7.36
CA VAL A 293 2.28 8.67 8.62
C VAL A 293 1.17 7.64 8.41
N LEU A 294 0.05 8.03 7.79
CA LEU A 294 -1.07 7.12 7.54
C LEU A 294 -0.69 5.97 6.60
N ALA A 295 0.07 6.24 5.53
CA ALA A 295 0.53 5.21 4.60
C ALA A 295 1.52 4.25 5.28
N THR A 296 2.43 4.76 6.11
CA THR A 296 3.34 3.92 6.91
C THR A 296 2.58 3.10 7.95
N VAL A 297 1.54 3.66 8.57
CA VAL A 297 0.68 2.90 9.51
C VAL A 297 -0.02 1.76 8.77
N ALA A 298 -0.67 2.08 7.64
CA ALA A 298 -1.36 1.10 6.82
C ALA A 298 -0.43 0.03 6.25
N PHE A 299 0.83 0.33 5.97
CA PHE A 299 1.85 -0.64 5.54
C PHE A 299 2.26 -1.60 6.66
N LEU A 300 2.42 -1.11 7.88
CA LEU A 300 2.85 -1.90 9.04
C LEU A 300 1.77 -2.86 9.58
N LEU A 301 0.50 -2.48 9.50
CA LEU A 301 -0.63 -3.25 10.03
C LEU A 301 -0.79 -4.67 9.43
N PRO A 302 -0.85 -4.85 8.10
CA PRO A 302 -1.16 -6.13 7.49
C PRO A 302 0.02 -7.10 7.52
N TRP A 303 1.27 -6.60 7.49
CA TRP A 303 2.42 -7.46 7.25
C TRP A 303 3.42 -7.43 8.39
N GLN A 304 3.59 -8.59 9.00
CA GLN A 304 4.43 -8.78 10.17
C GLN A 304 5.93 -8.44 9.87
N PHE A 305 6.41 -8.73 8.66
CA PHE A 305 7.81 -8.48 8.28
C PHE A 305 8.07 -7.08 7.71
N SER A 306 7.04 -6.23 7.61
CA SER A 306 7.13 -4.85 7.11
C SER A 306 8.19 -4.00 7.83
N GLN A 307 8.46 -4.31 9.09
CA GLN A 307 9.49 -3.67 9.90
C GLN A 307 10.90 -3.78 9.32
N PHE A 308 11.22 -4.87 8.63
CA PHE A 308 12.52 -5.03 7.96
C PHE A 308 12.64 -4.13 6.73
N THR A 309 11.55 -3.96 5.99
CA THR A 309 11.50 -3.03 4.85
C THR A 309 11.58 -1.57 5.32
N LEU A 310 10.91 -1.20 6.40
CA LEU A 310 11.07 0.15 6.97
C LEU A 310 12.49 0.37 7.50
N LEU A 311 13.11 -0.65 8.10
CA LEU A 311 14.50 -0.56 8.55
C LEU A 311 15.44 -0.22 7.39
N THR A 312 15.31 -0.90 6.24
CA THR A 312 16.15 -0.59 5.06
C THR A 312 15.86 0.80 4.50
N GLN A 313 14.61 1.27 4.54
CA GLN A 313 14.28 2.64 4.16
C GLN A 313 14.90 3.67 5.11
N VAL A 314 14.85 3.45 6.43
CA VAL A 314 15.47 4.33 7.43
C VAL A 314 16.97 4.42 7.22
N LEU A 315 17.64 3.28 7.00
CA LEU A 315 19.07 3.23 6.70
C LEU A 315 19.40 3.95 5.38
N SER A 316 18.54 3.81 4.37
CA SER A 316 18.71 4.51 3.09
C SER A 316 18.60 6.03 3.28
N VAL A 317 17.62 6.50 4.05
CA VAL A 317 17.45 7.93 4.37
C VAL A 317 18.63 8.44 5.22
N LEU A 318 19.18 7.63 6.12
CA LEU A 318 20.40 7.94 6.87
C LEU A 318 21.60 8.13 5.93
N VAL A 319 21.80 7.23 4.96
CA VAL A 319 22.88 7.37 3.96
C VAL A 319 22.73 8.66 3.17
N VAL A 320 21.52 8.99 2.72
CA VAL A 320 21.24 10.24 1.99
C VAL A 320 21.52 11.48 2.86
N HIS A 321 21.24 11.41 4.17
CA HIS A 321 21.60 12.45 5.14
C HIS A 321 23.12 12.57 5.33
N CYS A 322 23.84 11.45 5.45
CA CYS A 322 25.30 11.42 5.56
C CYS A 322 25.99 12.02 4.33
N LEU A 323 25.43 11.79 3.13
CA LEU A 323 25.88 12.41 1.88
C LEU A 323 25.50 13.90 1.75
N ARG A 324 24.81 14.48 2.75
CA ARG A 324 24.34 15.87 2.79
C ARG A 324 23.42 16.27 1.62
N LEU A 325 22.69 15.30 1.07
CA LEU A 325 21.68 15.56 0.04
C LEU A 325 20.35 16.05 0.64
N ILE A 326 20.11 15.79 1.93
CA ILE A 326 18.93 16.24 2.68
C ILE A 326 19.36 17.11 3.87
N SER A 327 18.55 18.10 4.23
CA SER A 327 18.79 18.94 5.41
C SER A 327 18.44 18.21 6.71
N SER A 328 19.18 18.48 7.79
CA SER A 328 18.97 17.84 9.10
C SER A 328 17.53 18.00 9.62
N GLN A 329 16.88 19.12 9.31
CA GLN A 329 15.46 19.35 9.69
C GLN A 329 14.50 18.41 8.95
N LYS A 330 14.70 18.19 7.64
CA LYS A 330 13.86 17.26 6.87
C LYS A 330 14.11 15.82 7.33
N PHE A 331 15.38 15.46 7.54
CA PHE A 331 15.76 14.15 8.06
C PHE A 331 15.07 13.85 9.40
N LEU A 332 15.15 14.78 10.36
CA LEU A 332 14.51 14.62 11.67
C LEU A 332 12.98 14.50 11.56
N ARG A 333 12.34 15.29 10.69
CA ARG A 333 10.89 15.20 10.47
C ARG A 333 10.46 13.86 9.86
N ILE A 334 11.23 13.30 8.92
CA ILE A 334 10.97 11.96 8.36
C ILE A 334 11.08 10.91 9.47
N LEU A 335 12.13 10.96 10.29
CA LEU A 335 12.28 10.03 11.41
C LEU A 335 11.14 10.15 12.41
N LEU A 336 10.73 11.37 12.78
CA LEU A 336 9.59 11.59 13.67
C LEU A 336 8.28 11.03 13.08
N ALA A 337 8.06 11.16 11.77
CA ALA A 337 6.90 10.57 11.11
C ALA A 337 6.90 9.03 11.22
N TYR A 338 8.06 8.39 11.05
CA TYR A 338 8.19 6.94 11.23
C TYR A 338 8.08 6.49 12.68
N THR A 339 8.65 7.23 13.63
CA THR A 339 8.48 6.96 15.07
C THR A 339 7.01 7.08 15.47
N LEU A 340 6.30 8.09 14.97
CA LEU A 340 4.86 8.24 15.22
C LEU A 340 4.07 7.07 14.61
N ALA A 341 4.34 6.70 13.36
CA ALA A 341 3.67 5.58 12.72
C ALA A 341 3.94 4.23 13.44
N PHE A 342 5.17 4.04 13.93
CA PHE A 342 5.54 2.89 14.75
C PHE A 342 4.77 2.88 16.08
N ALA A 343 4.74 4.00 16.81
CA ALA A 343 4.03 4.11 18.08
C ALA A 343 2.53 3.84 17.92
N VAL A 344 1.91 4.37 16.86
CA VAL A 344 0.50 4.10 16.52
C VAL A 344 0.29 2.60 16.25
N ASN A 345 1.19 1.94 15.53
CA ASN A 345 1.09 0.50 15.28
C ASN A 345 1.27 -0.35 16.53
N VAL A 346 2.14 0.04 17.46
CA VAL A 346 2.27 -0.64 18.75
C VAL A 346 0.94 -0.62 19.50
N VAL A 347 0.23 0.51 19.51
CA VAL A 347 -1.09 0.62 20.14
C VAL A 347 -2.13 -0.20 19.39
N LEU A 348 -2.21 -0.03 18.06
CA LEU A 348 -3.20 -0.74 17.24
C LEU A 348 -3.03 -2.26 17.33
N GLN A 349 -1.80 -2.76 17.31
CA GLN A 349 -1.47 -4.18 17.37
C GLN A 349 -1.37 -4.73 18.82
N PHE A 350 -1.98 -4.06 19.80
CA PHE A 350 -2.04 -4.51 21.20
C PHE A 350 -0.67 -4.82 21.82
N GLY A 351 0.38 -4.08 21.44
CA GLY A 351 1.74 -4.34 21.91
C GLY A 351 2.34 -5.64 21.36
N ASN A 352 2.10 -5.95 20.08
CA ASN A 352 2.68 -7.12 19.42
C ASN A 352 4.20 -7.22 19.68
N ASN A 353 4.60 -8.30 20.37
CA ASN A 353 5.99 -8.55 20.76
C ASN A 353 6.93 -8.53 19.55
N MET A 354 6.50 -9.05 18.39
CA MET A 354 7.35 -9.12 17.22
C MET A 354 7.71 -7.75 16.65
N LEU A 355 6.83 -6.76 16.81
CA LEU A 355 7.08 -5.37 16.42
C LEU A 355 7.99 -4.66 17.43
N LEU A 356 7.73 -4.87 18.72
CA LEU A 356 8.48 -4.25 19.83
C LEU A 356 9.93 -4.72 19.92
N THR A 357 10.19 -6.01 19.74
CA THR A 357 11.53 -6.61 19.87
C THR A 357 12.34 -6.52 18.57
N SER A 358 11.85 -5.82 17.55
CA SER A 358 12.52 -5.71 16.28
C SER A 358 13.69 -4.73 16.31
N PHE A 359 14.53 -4.75 15.27
CA PHE A 359 15.62 -3.79 15.09
C PHE A 359 15.15 -2.39 14.68
N LEU A 360 13.87 -2.22 14.32
CA LEU A 360 13.32 -0.94 13.87
C LEU A 360 13.35 0.14 14.97
N PRO A 361 12.82 -0.05 16.19
CA PRO A 361 12.84 0.97 17.24
C PRO A 361 14.27 1.39 17.64
N SER A 362 15.20 0.43 17.74
CA SER A 362 16.60 0.74 18.09
C SER A 362 17.30 1.52 16.96
N CYS A 363 17.04 1.18 15.69
CA CYS A 363 17.53 1.94 14.55
C CYS A 363 16.96 3.36 14.50
N LEU A 364 15.64 3.52 14.71
CA LEU A 364 14.99 4.83 14.76
C LEU A 364 15.57 5.71 15.86
N LEU A 365 15.73 5.17 17.08
CA LEU A 365 16.34 5.89 18.19
C LEU A 365 17.77 6.34 17.85
N SER A 366 18.58 5.44 17.29
CA SER A 366 19.96 5.75 16.91
C SER A 366 20.01 6.84 15.83
N CYS A 367 19.17 6.75 14.81
CA CYS A 367 19.08 7.75 13.75
C CYS A 367 18.58 9.11 14.27
N LEU A 368 17.64 9.13 15.23
CA LEU A 368 17.16 10.34 15.87
C LEU A 368 18.30 11.05 16.63
N ILE A 369 19.09 10.30 17.39
CA ILE A 369 20.27 10.84 18.10
C ILE A 369 21.25 11.47 17.10
N VAL A 370 21.57 10.77 16.01
CA VAL A 370 22.44 11.29 14.94
C VAL A 370 21.87 12.57 14.31
N GLY A 371 20.56 12.59 14.04
CA GLY A 371 19.86 13.75 13.47
C GLY A 371 19.90 14.97 14.39
N LEU A 372 19.68 14.76 15.69
CA LEU A 372 19.72 15.83 16.71
C LEU A 372 21.14 16.40 16.86
N LEU A 373 22.16 15.53 16.97
CA LEU A 373 23.57 15.94 17.03
C LEU A 373 23.99 16.71 15.78
N SER A 374 23.54 16.27 14.61
CA SER A 374 23.80 16.96 13.34
C SER A 374 23.11 18.33 13.26
N SER A 375 21.99 18.54 13.95
CA SER A 375 21.28 19.82 13.97
C SER A 375 21.90 20.83 14.93
N THR A 376 22.50 20.39 16.03
CA THR A 376 23.13 21.26 17.04
C THR A 376 24.58 21.60 16.70
N SER A 377 25.28 20.71 15.99
CA SER A 377 26.71 20.87 15.72
C SER A 377 26.97 21.70 14.46
N HIS A 378 27.40 22.95 14.67
CA HIS A 378 28.30 23.65 13.76
C HIS A 378 29.69 22.94 13.63
N LEU A 379 29.89 21.87 14.43
CA LEU A 379 31.14 21.14 14.71
C LEU A 379 31.37 19.88 13.87
N LEU A 380 30.36 19.30 13.20
CA LEU A 380 30.58 18.27 12.16
C LEU A 380 31.02 18.92 10.84
N LYS A 381 32.06 19.77 10.89
CA LYS A 381 32.85 20.22 9.75
C LYS A 381 33.86 19.17 9.29
N PHE A 382 33.72 17.91 9.69
CA PHE A 382 34.40 16.82 9.00
C PHE A 382 33.76 16.67 7.61
N ARG A 383 34.43 17.26 6.61
CA ARG A 383 34.25 16.98 5.18
C ARG A 383 34.88 15.62 4.91
N PRO A 384 34.14 14.51 4.74
CA PRO A 384 34.67 13.46 3.89
C PRO A 384 34.73 14.04 2.48
N LEU A 385 35.94 14.16 1.94
CA LEU A 385 36.21 14.47 0.54
C LEU A 385 35.57 13.39 -0.34
N ILE A 386 34.30 13.54 -0.68
CA ILE A 386 33.73 12.93 -1.88
C ILE A 386 33.04 14.05 -2.65
N MET A 387 33.84 15.04 -3.07
CA MET A 387 33.50 15.80 -4.27
C MET A 387 33.83 14.93 -5.47
N VAL A 388 32.92 14.01 -5.82
CA VAL A 388 32.75 13.72 -7.25
C VAL A 388 32.14 14.99 -7.82
N LYS A 389 33.02 15.75 -8.46
CA LYS A 389 32.73 16.98 -9.19
C LYS A 389 31.81 16.61 -10.34
N LEU A 390 30.50 16.49 -10.10
CA LEU A 390 29.50 16.54 -11.16
C LEU A 390 29.46 17.99 -11.62
N SER A 391 30.29 18.29 -12.62
CA SER A 391 30.21 19.52 -13.39
C SER A 391 28.85 19.58 -14.09
N PRO A 392 28.20 20.75 -14.15
CA PRO A 392 26.98 20.91 -14.90
C PRO A 392 27.29 20.80 -16.39
N TRP A 393 26.63 19.85 -17.06
CA TRP A 393 26.39 19.83 -18.49
C TRP A 393 24.91 19.61 -18.71
#